data_AF-A0A5X3YTX5-F1
#
_entry.id   AF-A0A5X3YTX5-F1
#
_cell.length_a   1.000
_cell.length_b   1.000
_cell.length_c   1.000
_cell.angle_alpha   90.00
_cell.angle_beta   90.00
_cell.angle_gamma   90.00
#
_symmetry.space_group_name_H-M   'P 1'
#
loop_
_entity.id
_entity.type
_entity.pdbx_description
1 polymer ?
#
loop_
_entity_poly.entity_id
_entity_poly.type
_entity_poly.pdbx_seq_one_letter_code
_entity_poly.pdbx_strand_id
1 'polypeptide(L)'
;MRLLSLPLPTVLSGLVAVLVGYASSAAIIWQAALAAGATPAEIAGWMTALGIAMGISTLTLTLWYRAPVLTAWSTPGAALLVTGLQGLSLPDAVGIFIVANALIVLCGVTGLFARLMRIIPHSLAAAMLAGILLRFGLQAFGTLNGEFVMCGGMLLAWLLFKVFAPRYAVIAAMV
;
A
#
# COMPACT_ATOMS: atom_id res chain seq x y z
N MET A 1 -23.20 23.60 17.24
CA MET A 1 -22.96 22.58 16.18
C MET A 1 -21.95 23.17 15.21
N ARG A 2 -20.71 22.66 15.17
CA ARG A 2 -19.74 23.12 14.15
C ARG A 2 -20.24 22.63 12.80
N LEU A 3 -20.62 23.56 11.92
CA LEU A 3 -20.92 23.24 10.54
C LEU A 3 -19.72 22.46 9.98
N LEU A 4 -20.02 21.26 9.46
CA LEU A 4 -19.09 20.38 8.76
C LEU A 4 -18.74 21.05 7.43
N SER A 5 -17.99 22.16 7.50
CA SER A 5 -17.38 22.75 6.33
C SER A 5 -16.27 21.79 5.93
N LEU A 6 -16.53 20.94 4.93
CA LEU A 6 -15.50 20.15 4.27
C LEU A 6 -14.82 21.07 3.27
N PRO A 7 -13.66 21.65 3.60
CA PRO A 7 -12.99 22.56 2.69
C PRO A 7 -12.64 21.77 1.43
N LEU A 8 -12.91 22.31 0.25
CA LEU A 8 -12.54 21.70 -1.03
C LEU A 8 -11.07 21.22 -1.04
N PRO A 9 -10.08 21.98 -0.49
CA PRO A 9 -8.70 21.50 -0.40
C PRO A 9 -8.52 20.21 0.40
N THR A 10 -9.31 19.98 1.46
CA THR A 10 -9.23 18.78 2.29
C THR A 10 -9.78 17.57 1.55
N VAL A 11 -10.91 17.75 0.86
CA VAL A 11 -11.51 16.69 0.03
C VAL A 11 -10.56 16.32 -1.12
N LEU A 12 -9.99 17.32 -1.80
CA LEU A 12 -9.01 17.11 -2.86
C LEU A 12 -7.76 16.41 -2.35
N SER A 13 -7.24 16.80 -1.18
CA SER A 13 -6.05 16.15 -0.60
C SER A 13 -6.31 14.70 -0.25
N GLY A 14 -7.50 14.37 0.28
CA GLY A 14 -7.92 12.99 0.52
C GLY A 14 -8.04 12.18 -0.78
N LEU A 15 -8.65 12.75 -1.82
CA LEU A 15 -8.76 12.12 -3.14
C LEU A 15 -7.37 11.83 -3.74
N VAL A 16 -6.47 12.82 -3.70
CA VAL A 16 -5.09 12.68 -4.18
C VAL A 16 -4.35 11.59 -3.40
N ALA A 17 -4.49 11.54 -2.07
CA ALA A 17 -3.86 10.52 -1.25
C ALA A 17 -4.31 9.10 -1.64
N VAL A 18 -5.62 8.91 -1.90
CA VAL A 18 -6.17 7.61 -2.33
C VAL A 18 -5.71 7.25 -3.74
N LEU A 19 -5.77 8.19 -4.70
CA LEU A 19 -5.32 7.96 -6.07
C LEU A 19 -3.85 7.56 -6.14
N VAL A 20 -2.98 8.32 -5.45
CA VAL A 20 -1.55 8.02 -5.37
C VAL A 20 -1.30 6.67 -4.67
N GLY A 21 -2.05 6.38 -3.60
CA GLY A 21 -1.95 5.11 -2.90
C GLY A 21 -2.28 3.91 -3.80
N TYR A 22 -3.43 3.95 -4.48
CA TYR A 22 -3.84 2.87 -5.39
C TYR A 22 -2.92 2.72 -6.58
N ALA A 23 -2.65 3.82 -7.26
CA ALA A 23 -1.97 3.75 -8.54
C ALA A 23 -0.47 3.40 -8.42
N SER A 24 0.13 3.57 -7.24
CA SER A 24 1.55 3.21 -6.99
C SER A 24 1.78 1.72 -6.77
N SER A 25 0.97 1.04 -5.95
CA SER A 25 1.25 -0.36 -5.56
C SER A 25 0.18 -1.38 -5.94
N ALA A 26 -1.03 -0.96 -6.32
CA ALA A 26 -2.08 -1.93 -6.68
C ALA A 26 -1.75 -2.69 -7.97
N ALA A 27 -1.05 -2.06 -8.92
CA ALA A 27 -0.65 -2.69 -10.18
C ALA A 27 0.21 -3.95 -9.95
N ILE A 28 1.11 -3.93 -8.97
CA ILE A 28 1.96 -5.07 -8.63
C ILE A 28 1.13 -6.22 -8.06
N ILE A 29 0.18 -5.90 -7.18
CA ILE A 29 -0.74 -6.90 -6.61
C ILE A 29 -1.61 -7.50 -7.71
N TRP A 30 -2.08 -6.67 -8.64
CA TRP A 30 -2.86 -7.12 -9.79
C TRP A 30 -2.08 -8.13 -10.64
N GLN A 31 -0.84 -7.80 -11.00
CA GLN A 31 0.02 -8.69 -11.79
C GLN A 31 0.34 -9.99 -11.04
N ALA A 32 0.60 -9.91 -9.73
CA ALA A 32 0.84 -11.08 -8.91
C ALA A 32 -0.38 -12.00 -8.80
N ALA A 33 -1.58 -11.41 -8.66
CA ALA A 33 -2.83 -12.18 -8.59
C ALA A 33 -3.16 -12.85 -9.93
N LEU A 34 -2.93 -12.18 -11.06
CA LEU A 34 -3.05 -12.79 -12.38
C LEU A 34 -2.08 -13.96 -12.55
N ALA A 35 -0.83 -13.80 -12.12
CA ALA A 35 0.18 -14.88 -12.16
C ALA A 35 -0.19 -16.07 -11.24
N ALA A 36 -0.95 -15.83 -10.18
CA ALA A 36 -1.51 -16.86 -9.31
C ALA A 36 -2.80 -17.52 -9.85
N GLY A 37 -3.26 -17.11 -11.04
CA GLY A 37 -4.43 -17.69 -11.70
C GLY A 37 -5.77 -17.05 -11.32
N ALA A 38 -5.78 -15.91 -10.64
CA ALA A 38 -7.01 -15.18 -10.32
C ALA A 38 -7.60 -14.53 -11.58
N THR A 39 -8.92 -14.58 -11.71
CA THR A 39 -9.63 -13.91 -12.79
C THR A 39 -9.72 -12.40 -12.56
N PRO A 40 -9.82 -11.58 -13.61
CA PRO A 40 -10.00 -10.13 -13.46
C PRO A 40 -11.21 -9.74 -12.59
N ALA A 41 -12.28 -10.54 -12.63
CA ALA A 41 -13.47 -10.33 -11.81
C ALA A 41 -13.20 -10.55 -10.31
N GLU A 42 -12.43 -11.59 -9.96
CA GLU A 42 -12.02 -11.86 -8.58
C GLU A 42 -11.10 -10.75 -8.05
N ILE A 43 -10.11 -10.34 -8.84
CA ILE A 43 -9.19 -9.27 -8.46
C ILE A 43 -9.95 -7.95 -8.25
N ALA A 44 -10.87 -7.60 -9.15
CA ALA A 44 -11.72 -6.41 -9.00
C ALA A 44 -12.59 -6.49 -7.74
N GLY A 45 -13.16 -7.67 -7.46
CA GLY A 45 -13.93 -7.92 -6.23
C GLY A 45 -13.10 -7.71 -4.96
N TRP A 46 -11.90 -8.28 -4.91
CA TRP A 46 -10.98 -8.15 -3.77
C TRP A 46 -10.50 -6.72 -3.56
N MET A 47 -10.16 -6.03 -4.65
CA MET A 47 -9.78 -4.61 -4.61
C MET A 47 -10.93 -3.74 -4.12
N THR A 48 -12.16 -4.01 -4.54
CA THR A 48 -13.34 -3.28 -4.05
C THR A 48 -13.57 -3.53 -2.57
N ALA A 49 -13.54 -4.79 -2.13
CA ALA A 49 -13.69 -5.16 -0.73
C ALA A 49 -12.61 -4.51 0.16
N LEU A 50 -11.34 -4.52 -0.30
CA LEU A 50 -10.23 -3.88 0.39
C LEU A 50 -10.42 -2.37 0.52
N GLY A 51 -10.79 -1.70 -0.57
CA GLY A 51 -11.05 -0.25 -0.57
C GLY A 51 -12.18 0.14 0.40
N ILE A 52 -13.28 -0.63 0.41
CA ILE A 52 -14.38 -0.43 1.35
C ILE A 52 -13.91 -0.65 2.80
N ALA A 53 -13.20 -1.75 3.07
CA ALA A 53 -12.70 -2.07 4.42
C ALA A 53 -11.73 -0.99 4.94
N MET A 54 -10.83 -0.48 4.09
CA MET A 54 -9.93 0.61 4.43
C MET A 54 -10.69 1.93 4.65
N GLY A 55 -11.66 2.26 3.81
CA GLY A 55 -12.49 3.45 3.97
C GLY A 55 -13.27 3.43 5.28
N ILE A 56 -13.92 2.29 5.59
CA ILE A 56 -14.67 2.11 6.85
C ILE A 56 -13.73 2.18 8.04
N SER A 57 -12.62 1.45 8.06
CA SER A 57 -11.70 1.44 9.20
C SER A 57 -11.02 2.79 9.42
N THR A 58 -10.60 3.48 8.36
CA THR A 58 -10.12 4.87 8.41
C THR A 58 -11.15 5.79 9.06
N LEU A 59 -12.41 5.73 8.61
CA LEU A 59 -13.48 6.57 9.11
C LEU A 59 -13.79 6.25 10.58
N THR A 60 -13.99 4.98 10.92
CA THR A 60 -14.31 4.51 12.27
C THR A 60 -13.21 4.89 13.26
N LEU A 61 -11.94 4.62 12.94
CA LEU A 61 -10.81 4.95 13.82
C LEU A 61 -10.63 6.46 13.95
N THR A 62 -10.81 7.21 12.86
CA THR A 62 -10.73 8.68 12.90
C THR A 62 -11.79 9.28 13.82
N LEU A 63 -13.02 8.78 13.74
CA LEU A 63 -14.12 9.24 14.59
C LEU A 63 -13.96 8.81 16.05
N TRP A 64 -13.48 7.58 16.29
CA TRP A 64 -13.31 7.03 17.63
C TRP A 64 -12.15 7.70 18.38
N TYR A 65 -10.97 7.78 17.76
CA TYR A 65 -9.79 8.42 18.36
C TYR A 65 -9.81 9.94 18.25
N ARG A 66 -10.76 10.52 17.50
CA ARG A 66 -10.85 11.96 17.20
C ARG A 66 -9.52 12.52 16.67
N ALA A 67 -8.81 11.72 15.88
CA ALA A 67 -7.52 12.02 15.29
C ALA A 67 -7.51 11.56 13.83
N PRO A 68 -6.77 12.19 12.90
CA PRO A 68 -6.73 11.79 11.50
C PRO A 68 -5.98 10.45 11.36
N VAL A 69 -6.71 9.33 11.37
CA VAL A 69 -6.15 7.98 11.25
C VAL A 69 -6.38 7.48 9.83
N LEU A 70 -5.31 7.18 9.11
CA LEU A 70 -5.37 6.56 7.78
C LEU A 70 -4.97 5.10 7.88
N THR A 71 -5.87 4.19 7.52
CA THR A 71 -5.56 2.76 7.38
C THR A 71 -5.14 2.47 5.95
N ALA A 72 -3.99 1.83 5.77
CA ALA A 72 -3.47 1.42 4.47
C ALA A 72 -3.08 -0.07 4.48
N TRP A 73 -2.92 -0.67 3.30
CA TRP A 73 -2.34 -2.01 3.19
C TRP A 73 -0.82 -1.98 3.38
N SER A 74 -0.21 -3.16 3.54
CA SER A 74 1.24 -3.31 3.60
C SER A 74 1.82 -3.61 2.21
N THR A 75 2.34 -2.59 1.52
CA THR A 75 3.04 -2.76 0.24
C THR A 75 4.27 -3.69 0.35
N PRO A 76 5.13 -3.55 1.38
CA PRO A 76 6.23 -4.50 1.61
C PRO A 76 5.73 -5.94 1.85
N GLY A 77 4.62 -6.08 2.57
CA GLY A 77 3.99 -7.38 2.82
C GLY A 77 3.46 -8.04 1.55
N ALA A 78 2.79 -7.26 0.68
CA ALA A 78 2.32 -7.73 -0.61
C ALA A 78 3.49 -8.18 -1.50
N ALA A 79 4.57 -7.40 -1.58
CA ALA A 79 5.76 -7.75 -2.35
C ALA A 79 6.44 -9.05 -1.88
N LEU A 80 6.58 -9.23 -0.56
CA LEU A 80 7.13 -10.47 0.02
C LEU A 80 6.26 -11.68 -0.33
N LEU A 81 4.94 -11.49 -0.30
CA LEU A 81 3.95 -12.53 -0.56
C LEU A 81 3.95 -13.01 -2.02
N VAL A 82 4.19 -12.13 -3.00
CA VAL A 82 4.34 -12.53 -4.42
C VAL A 82 5.42 -13.61 -4.58
N THR A 83 6.50 -13.52 -3.80
CA THR A 83 7.58 -14.51 -3.84
C THR A 83 7.29 -15.76 -3.01
N GLY A 84 6.47 -15.65 -1.96
CA GLY A 84 6.17 -16.76 -1.04
C GLY A 84 5.02 -17.66 -1.47
N LEU A 85 4.16 -17.22 -2.39
CA LEU A 85 3.01 -17.99 -2.88
C LEU A 85 3.28 -18.77 -4.16
N GLN A 86 4.51 -18.78 -4.66
CA GLN A 86 4.87 -19.51 -5.88
C GLN A 86 4.59 -21.01 -5.70
N GLY A 87 3.72 -21.57 -6.55
CA GLY A 87 3.35 -22.99 -6.54
C GLY A 87 2.16 -23.36 -5.65
N LEU A 88 1.52 -22.39 -4.98
CA LEU A 88 0.28 -22.63 -4.20
C LEU A 88 -0.96 -22.25 -5.00
N SER A 89 -2.08 -22.92 -4.71
CA SER A 89 -3.36 -22.60 -5.32
C SER A 89 -3.98 -21.34 -4.71
N LEU A 90 -4.88 -20.67 -5.45
CA LEU A 90 -5.59 -19.49 -4.96
C LEU A 90 -6.37 -19.75 -3.65
N PRO A 91 -7.08 -20.90 -3.47
CA PRO A 91 -7.72 -21.25 -2.21
C PRO A 91 -6.75 -21.38 -1.02
N ASP A 92 -5.58 -21.99 -1.23
CA ASP A 92 -4.56 -22.13 -0.17
C ASP A 92 -4.03 -20.77 0.26
N ALA A 93 -3.78 -19.88 -0.70
CA ALA A 93 -3.38 -18.50 -0.42
C ALA A 93 -4.42 -17.78 0.43
N VAL A 94 -5.72 -17.88 0.07
CA VAL A 94 -6.82 -17.29 0.85
C VAL A 94 -6.87 -17.87 2.28
N GLY A 95 -6.71 -19.18 2.44
CA GLY A 95 -6.67 -19.83 3.75
C GLY A 95 -5.52 -19.32 4.63
N ILE A 96 -4.31 -19.21 4.06
CA ILE A 96 -3.14 -18.65 4.73
C ILE A 96 -3.42 -17.20 5.15
N PHE A 97 -4.06 -16.40 4.30
CA PHE A 97 -4.43 -15.02 4.63
C PHE A 97 -5.41 -14.93 5.79
N ILE A 98 -6.44 -15.77 5.82
CA ILE A 98 -7.42 -15.76 6.92
C ILE A 98 -6.72 -16.07 8.25
N VAL A 99 -5.87 -17.11 8.27
CA VAL A 99 -5.13 -17.51 9.47
C VAL A 99 -4.14 -16.42 9.89
N ALA A 100 -3.36 -15.87 8.96
CA ALA A 100 -2.40 -14.81 9.25
C ALA A 100 -3.08 -13.54 9.80
N ASN A 101 -4.20 -13.12 9.21
CA ASN A 101 -4.96 -11.97 9.71
C ASN A 101 -5.59 -12.24 11.08
N ALA A 102 -6.09 -13.45 11.33
CA ALA A 102 -6.59 -13.82 12.66
C ALA A 102 -5.48 -13.73 13.72
N LEU A 103 -4.27 -14.18 13.40
CA LEU A 103 -3.10 -14.05 14.28
C LEU A 103 -2.70 -12.58 14.49
N ILE A 104 -2.74 -11.74 13.44
CA ILE A 104 -2.48 -10.30 13.55
C ILE A 104 -3.50 -9.63 14.48
N VAL A 105 -4.79 -9.93 14.32
CA VAL A 105 -5.86 -9.42 15.20
C VAL A 105 -5.64 -9.88 16.63
N LEU A 106 -5.32 -11.16 16.85
CA LEU A 106 -5.02 -11.70 18.17
C LEU A 106 -3.82 -10.98 18.81
N CYS A 107 -2.74 -10.74 18.04
CA CYS A 107 -1.58 -9.99 18.52
C CYS A 107 -1.91 -8.52 18.86
N GLY A 108 -2.81 -7.90 18.11
CA GLY A 108 -3.31 -6.55 18.35
C GLY A 108 -4.15 -6.46 19.62
N VAL A 109 -5.14 -7.34 19.78
CA VAL A 109 -6.05 -7.35 20.94
C VAL A 109 -5.32 -7.73 22.23
N THR A 110 -4.34 -8.63 22.17
CA THR A 110 -3.54 -9.04 23.34
C THR A 110 -2.46 -8.02 23.72
N GLY A 111 -2.19 -7.02 22.87
CA GLY A 111 -1.07 -6.09 23.05
C GLY A 111 0.31 -6.75 22.92
N LEU A 112 0.37 -8.01 22.46
CA LEU A 112 1.63 -8.76 22.30
C LEU A 112 2.60 -8.01 21.38
N PHE A 113 2.07 -7.43 20.29
CA PHE A 113 2.88 -6.64 19.36
C PHE A 113 3.53 -5.43 20.05
N ALA A 114 2.76 -4.69 20.86
CA ALA A 114 3.28 -3.55 21.61
C ALA A 114 4.37 -3.98 22.61
N ARG A 115 4.22 -5.15 23.23
CA ARG A 115 5.22 -5.71 24.16
C ARG A 115 6.51 -6.11 23.42
N LEU A 116 6.39 -6.78 22.27
CA LEU A 116 7.54 -7.17 21.44
C LEU A 116 8.31 -5.96 20.92
N MET A 117 7.60 -4.90 20.49
CA MET A 117 8.24 -3.67 20.02
C MET A 117 9.06 -2.94 21.08
N ARG A 118 8.86 -3.22 22.38
CA ARG A 118 9.74 -2.69 23.46
C ARG A 118 11.09 -3.41 23.52
N ILE A 119 11.20 -4.60 22.95
CA ILE A 119 12.40 -5.44 22.96
C ILE A 119 13.17 -5.29 21.65
N ILE A 120 12.47 -5.11 20.53
CA ILE A 120 13.08 -4.99 19.20
C ILE A 120 13.82 -3.64 19.10
N PRO A 121 15.14 -3.65 18.83
CA PRO A 121 15.89 -2.40 18.60
C PRO A 121 15.36 -1.66 17.37
N HIS A 122 15.18 -0.35 17.48
CA HIS A 122 14.74 0.48 16.35
C HIS A 122 15.64 0.33 15.11
N SER A 123 16.94 0.11 15.31
CA SER A 123 17.89 -0.14 14.23
C SER A 123 17.58 -1.42 13.44
N LEU A 124 17.13 -2.49 14.11
CA LEU A 124 16.75 -3.75 13.45
C LEU A 124 15.47 -3.57 12.63
N ALA A 125 14.46 -2.90 13.20
CA ALA A 125 13.22 -2.61 12.47
C ALA A 125 13.48 -1.75 11.22
N ALA A 126 14.33 -0.71 11.35
CA ALA A 126 14.75 0.11 10.22
C ALA A 126 15.54 -0.69 9.17
N ALA A 127 16.45 -1.58 9.60
CA ALA A 127 17.21 -2.45 8.70
C ALA A 127 16.30 -3.43 7.95
N MET A 128 15.28 -4.00 8.60
CA MET A 128 14.31 -4.86 7.94
C MET A 128 13.52 -4.12 6.85
N LEU A 129 13.05 -2.90 7.16
CA LEU A 129 12.35 -2.07 6.18
C LEU A 129 13.27 -1.66 5.03
N ALA A 130 14.52 -1.29 5.32
CA ALA A 130 15.53 -0.96 4.32
C ALA A 130 15.83 -2.15 3.40
N GLY A 131 15.94 -3.36 3.94
CA GLY A 131 16.18 -4.57 3.14
C GLY A 131 15.07 -4.84 2.13
N ILE A 132 13.80 -4.72 2.55
CA ILE A 132 12.66 -4.92 1.65
C ILE A 132 12.58 -3.81 0.61
N LEU A 133 12.73 -2.54 1.02
CA LEU A 133 12.65 -1.39 0.10
C LEU A 133 13.82 -1.33 -0.87
N LEU A 134 15.03 -1.72 -0.47
CA LEU A 134 16.20 -1.75 -1.34
C LEU A 134 15.99 -2.75 -2.47
N ARG A 135 15.54 -3.98 -2.14
CA ARG A 135 15.28 -5.01 -3.15
C ARG A 135 14.21 -4.56 -4.15
N PHE A 136 13.14 -3.95 -3.63
CA PHE A 136 12.07 -3.39 -4.45
C PHE A 136 12.58 -2.27 -5.37
N GLY A 137 13.36 -1.33 -4.82
CA GLY A 137 13.97 -0.24 -5.58
C GLY A 137 14.90 -0.75 -6.68
N LEU A 138 15.76 -1.73 -6.38
CA LEU A 138 16.66 -2.35 -7.36
C LEU A 138 15.90 -3.06 -8.48
N GLN A 139 14.79 -3.75 -8.17
CA GLN A 139 13.93 -4.38 -9.18
C GLN A 139 13.32 -3.37 -10.14
N ALA A 140 12.98 -2.15 -9.67
CA ALA A 140 12.47 -1.09 -10.53
C ALA A 140 13.52 -0.58 -11.55
N PHE A 141 14.82 -0.71 -11.29
CA PHE A 141 15.85 -0.41 -12.30
C PHE A 141 15.94 -1.51 -13.36
N GLY A 142 15.56 -2.75 -13.04
CA GLY A 142 15.54 -3.85 -14.02
C GLY A 142 14.60 -3.58 -15.20
N THR A 143 13.50 -2.84 -14.97
CA THR A 143 12.54 -2.45 -16.01
C THR A 143 13.03 -1.31 -16.92
N LEU A 144 14.08 -0.57 -16.54
CA LEU A 144 14.65 0.50 -17.38
C LEU A 144 15.24 0.00 -18.69
N ASN A 145 15.70 -1.26 -18.74
CA ASN A 145 16.29 -1.83 -19.95
C ASN A 145 15.27 -2.02 -21.10
N GLY A 146 13.97 -2.10 -20.78
CA GLY A 146 12.90 -2.23 -21.78
C GLY A 146 12.11 -0.95 -22.03
N GLU A 147 11.95 -0.09 -21.01
CA GLU A 147 11.03 1.05 -21.01
C GLU A 147 11.73 2.37 -20.66
N PHE A 148 12.95 2.58 -21.17
CA PHE A 148 13.81 3.72 -20.80
C PHE A 148 13.13 5.08 -21.00
N VAL A 149 12.45 5.27 -22.13
CA VAL A 149 11.77 6.54 -22.46
C VAL A 149 10.63 6.81 -21.49
N MET A 150 9.82 5.80 -21.17
CA MET A 150 8.69 5.94 -20.25
C MET A 150 9.18 6.20 -18.83
N CYS A 151 10.07 5.35 -18.30
CA CYS A 151 10.61 5.52 -16.95
C CYS A 151 11.40 6.83 -16.78
N GLY A 152 12.20 7.21 -17.79
CA GLY A 152 12.92 8.48 -17.81
C GLY A 152 11.99 9.69 -17.86
N GLY A 153 10.91 9.63 -18.65
CA GLY A 153 9.86 10.65 -18.71
C GLY A 153 9.16 10.83 -17.37
N MET A 154 8.76 9.74 -16.72
CA MET A 154 8.14 9.76 -15.38
C MET A 154 9.08 10.40 -14.34
N LEU A 155 10.38 10.06 -14.38
CA LEU A 155 11.38 10.63 -13.48
C LEU A 155 11.57 12.14 -13.71
N LEU A 156 11.65 12.56 -14.97
CA LEU A 156 11.77 13.97 -15.34
C LEU A 156 10.53 14.78 -14.94
N ALA A 157 9.33 14.27 -15.22
CA ALA A 157 8.07 14.90 -14.81
C ALA A 157 8.02 15.05 -13.28
N TRP A 158 8.39 13.99 -12.55
CA TRP A 158 8.49 14.03 -11.10
C TRP A 158 9.50 15.09 -10.61
N LEU A 159 10.71 15.13 -11.17
CA LEU A 159 11.75 16.08 -10.78
C LEU A 159 11.32 17.54 -11.01
N LEU A 160 10.75 17.83 -12.18
CA LEU A 160 10.27 19.17 -12.53
C LEU A 160 9.16 19.61 -11.57
N PHE A 161 8.14 18.78 -11.36
CA PHE A 161 7.04 19.12 -10.47
C PHE A 161 7.44 19.09 -9.00
N LYS A 162 8.44 18.32 -8.59
CA LYS A 162 8.99 18.39 -7.23
C LYS A 162 9.56 19.78 -6.91
N VAL A 163 10.11 20.48 -7.90
CA VAL A 163 10.63 21.84 -7.75
C VAL A 163 9.50 22.88 -7.80
N PHE A 164 8.64 22.81 -8.82
CA PHE A 164 7.65 23.88 -9.07
C PHE A 164 6.32 23.69 -8.33
N ALA A 165 5.89 22.46 -8.08
CA ALA A 165 4.62 22.16 -7.45
C ALA A 165 4.65 20.79 -6.72
N PRO A 166 5.33 20.69 -5.56
CA PRO A 166 5.62 19.42 -4.88
C PRO A 166 4.39 18.53 -4.64
N ARG A 167 3.22 19.15 -4.46
CA ARG A 167 1.93 18.47 -4.25
C ARG A 167 1.47 17.63 -5.45
N TYR A 168 1.88 17.98 -6.66
CA TYR A 168 1.47 17.30 -7.89
C TYR A 168 2.57 16.43 -8.50
N ALA A 169 3.76 16.40 -7.89
CA ALA A 169 4.92 15.67 -8.42
C ALA A 169 4.64 14.19 -8.66
N VAL A 170 3.92 13.55 -7.74
CA VAL A 170 3.58 12.13 -7.89
C VAL A 170 2.55 11.93 -9.01
N ILE A 171 1.53 12.80 -9.09
CA ILE A 171 0.50 12.74 -10.15
C ILE A 171 1.12 12.94 -11.53
N ALA A 172 2.01 13.92 -11.67
CA ALA A 172 2.71 14.19 -12.93
C ALA A 172 3.56 13.01 -13.40
N ALA A 173 4.08 12.20 -12.47
CA ALA A 173 4.81 10.98 -12.80
C ALA A 173 3.90 9.83 -13.25
N MET A 174 2.58 9.95 -13.09
CA MET A 174 1.60 8.91 -13.45
C MET A 174 0.99 9.08 -14.83
N VAL A 175 1.28 10.21 -15.49
CA VAL A 175 0.79 10.58 -16.83
C VAL A 175 1.91 10.35 -17.83
#